data_AF-A0A7M4CEM9-F1
#
_entry.id   AF-A0A7M4CEM9-F1
#
_cell.length_a   1.000
_cell.length_b   1.000
_cell.length_c   1.000
_cell.angle_alpha   90.00
_cell.angle_beta   90.00
_cell.angle_gamma   90.00
#
_symmetry.space_group_name_H-M   'P 1'
#
loop_
_entity.id
_entity.type
_entity.pdbx_description
1 polymer ?
#
loop_
_entity_poly.entity_id
_entity_poly.type
_entity_poly.pdbx_seq_one_letter_code
_entity_poly.pdbx_strand_id
1 'polypeptide(L)'
;ICALTPFEALCCFRPLKDIIVYLKRIPQLAALVAANTVLGSYMMAPQSALPAADSDAERQSLKSLMTNLYAAPEDTVTKELRLHLRHIEEKGAQCAEDTLFVRVYKQYPDDVGCWMVYFLNYVQMVPGEALFLSDSEPHAYISGDGVEIMACSDNVVRAGLTPKWKDVPTLVSMLKYSTTGLASARFEKNCSEDAAQWQVQCYQPPAQFPDF
;
A
#
# COMPACT_ATOMS: atom_id res chain seq x y z
N ILE A 1 -10.60 -4.43 -9.44
CA ILE A 1 -10.04 -3.95 -10.73
C ILE A 1 -9.47 -5.12 -11.53
N CYS A 2 -9.72 -5.18 -12.84
CA CYS A 2 -9.12 -6.12 -13.79
C CYS A 2 -8.28 -5.33 -14.80
N ALA A 3 -7.02 -5.72 -14.99
CA ALA A 3 -6.08 -5.00 -15.86
C ALA A 3 -6.38 -5.26 -17.34
N LEU A 4 -6.48 -4.18 -18.13
CA LEU A 4 -6.58 -4.24 -19.61
C LEU A 4 -5.25 -3.93 -20.28
N THR A 5 -4.41 -3.11 -19.65
CA THR A 5 -3.01 -2.85 -20.01
C THR A 5 -2.09 -3.29 -18.85
N PRO A 6 -0.75 -3.22 -18.97
CA PRO A 6 0.09 -3.20 -17.78
C PRO A 6 -0.47 -2.18 -16.78
N PHE A 7 -0.70 -2.62 -15.54
CA PHE A 7 -1.39 -1.85 -14.51
C PHE A 7 -0.61 -1.88 -13.20
N GLU A 8 -0.52 -0.75 -12.54
CA GLU A 8 0.24 -0.56 -11.31
C GLU A 8 -0.69 -0.12 -10.19
N ALA A 9 -0.57 -0.74 -9.01
CA ALA A 9 -1.36 -0.39 -7.83
C ALA A 9 -0.53 -0.50 -6.55
N LEU A 10 -0.90 0.29 -5.55
CA LEU A 10 -0.59 0.03 -4.15
C LEU A 10 -1.80 -0.66 -3.51
N CYS A 11 -1.61 -1.75 -2.77
CA CYS A 11 -2.72 -2.46 -2.13
C CYS A 11 -2.27 -3.26 -0.91
N CYS A 12 -3.07 -3.19 0.17
CA CYS A 12 -2.85 -3.89 1.45
C CYS A 12 -1.51 -3.56 2.11
N PHE A 13 -1.41 -3.72 3.42
CA PHE A 13 -0.12 -3.56 4.09
C PHE A 13 0.85 -4.65 3.68
N ARG A 14 2.13 -4.27 3.55
CA ARG A 14 3.24 -5.22 3.44
C ARG A 14 3.47 -5.89 4.79
N PRO A 15 4.06 -7.09 4.83
CA PRO A 15 4.55 -7.67 6.08
C PRO A 15 5.44 -6.70 6.86
N LEU A 16 5.31 -6.66 8.19
CA LEU A 16 6.07 -5.72 9.04
C LEU A 16 7.58 -5.88 8.86
N LYS A 17 8.04 -7.12 8.66
CA LYS A 17 9.44 -7.43 8.34
C LYS A 17 9.99 -6.61 7.15
N ASP A 18 9.17 -6.41 6.12
CA ASP A 18 9.59 -5.74 4.89
C ASP A 18 9.49 -4.21 5.07
N ILE A 19 8.53 -3.74 5.87
CA ILE A 19 8.45 -2.33 6.29
C ILE A 19 9.69 -1.96 7.13
N ILE A 20 10.12 -2.83 8.05
CA ILE A 20 11.34 -2.61 8.85
C ILE A 20 12.58 -2.45 7.96
N VAL A 21 12.67 -3.16 6.84
CA VAL A 21 13.77 -2.99 5.87
C VAL A 21 13.80 -1.55 5.33
N TYR A 22 12.64 -0.99 4.98
CA TYR A 22 12.56 0.41 4.55
C TYR A 22 12.85 1.39 5.68
N LEU A 23 12.32 1.17 6.87
CA LEU A 23 12.59 2.04 8.03
C LEU A 23 14.08 2.07 8.38
N LYS A 24 14.81 0.95 8.23
CA LYS A 24 16.27 0.94 8.40
C LYS A 24 17.00 1.75 7.33
N ARG A 25 16.51 1.71 6.09
CA ARG A 25 17.13 2.38 4.94
C ARG A 25 16.79 3.87 4.84
N ILE A 26 15.63 4.27 5.36
CA ILE A 26 15.06 5.61 5.19
C ILE A 26 14.92 6.29 6.57
N PRO A 27 15.97 6.95 7.07
CA PRO A 27 15.96 7.62 8.37
C PRO A 27 14.84 8.65 8.52
N GLN A 28 14.51 9.37 7.44
CA GLN A 28 13.45 10.37 7.38
C GLN A 28 12.11 9.75 7.78
N LEU A 29 11.77 8.62 7.14
CA LEU A 29 10.54 7.90 7.41
C LEU A 29 10.56 7.28 8.82
N ALA A 30 11.67 6.66 9.23
CA ALA A 30 11.80 6.06 10.55
C ALA A 30 11.64 7.07 11.69
N ALA A 31 12.19 8.27 11.54
CA ALA A 31 12.00 9.35 12.50
C ALA A 31 10.54 9.83 12.51
N LEU A 32 9.94 10.04 11.32
CA LEU A 32 8.57 10.53 11.16
C LEU A 32 7.53 9.64 11.87
N VAL A 33 7.69 8.32 11.78
CA VAL A 33 6.76 7.36 12.41
C VAL A 33 7.17 6.92 13.81
N ALA A 34 8.21 7.52 14.38
CA ALA A 34 8.83 7.14 15.64
C ALA A 34 9.16 5.63 15.73
N ALA A 35 9.73 5.08 14.65
CA ALA A 35 9.94 3.64 14.47
C ALA A 35 10.70 2.99 15.65
N ASN A 36 11.73 3.65 16.17
CA ASN A 36 12.50 3.12 17.31
C ASN A 36 11.66 3.00 18.59
N THR A 37 10.71 3.91 18.81
CA THR A 37 9.82 3.87 19.97
C THR A 37 8.72 2.83 19.78
N VAL A 38 8.12 2.77 18.59
CA VAL A 38 7.01 1.86 18.29
C VAL A 38 7.47 0.41 18.20
N LEU A 39 8.59 0.17 17.51
CA LEU A 39 9.06 -1.18 17.19
C LEU A 39 10.12 -1.67 18.19
N GLY A 40 10.80 -0.77 18.90
CA GLY A 40 11.76 -1.12 19.95
C GLY A 40 12.81 -2.12 19.46
N SER A 41 12.87 -3.29 20.13
CA SER A 41 13.80 -4.36 19.78
C SER A 41 13.58 -4.94 18.38
N TYR A 42 12.38 -4.86 17.81
CA TYR A 42 12.09 -5.36 16.45
C TYR A 42 12.91 -4.64 15.38
N MET A 43 13.34 -3.40 15.62
CA MET A 43 14.23 -2.70 14.71
C MET A 43 15.56 -3.46 14.52
N MET A 44 16.04 -4.22 15.49
CA MET A 44 17.32 -4.93 15.40
C MET A 44 17.18 -6.45 15.51
N ALA A 45 15.97 -6.95 15.71
CA ALA A 45 15.70 -8.37 15.86
C ALA A 45 15.85 -9.13 14.53
N PRO A 46 16.25 -10.42 14.57
CA PRO A 46 16.12 -11.31 13.42
C PRO A 46 14.64 -11.55 13.09
N GLN A 47 14.35 -11.93 11.86
CA GLN A 47 12.97 -12.13 11.38
C GLN A 47 12.17 -13.15 12.22
N SER A 48 12.85 -14.17 12.79
CA SER A 48 12.23 -15.18 13.66
C SER A 48 11.74 -14.65 15.02
N ALA A 49 12.20 -13.46 15.41
CA ALA A 49 11.81 -12.80 16.66
C ALA A 49 10.81 -11.66 16.44
N LEU A 50 10.36 -11.43 15.20
CA LEU A 50 9.28 -10.52 14.89
C LEU A 50 7.92 -11.15 15.25
N PRO A 51 6.87 -10.35 15.47
CA PRO A 51 5.52 -10.85 15.63
C PRO A 51 5.13 -11.77 14.47
N ALA A 52 4.30 -12.78 14.76
CA ALA A 52 3.73 -13.61 13.72
C ALA A 52 2.90 -12.75 12.74
N ALA A 53 2.93 -13.13 11.46
CA ALA A 53 2.16 -12.44 10.43
C ALA A 53 0.68 -12.38 10.81
N ASP A 54 0.08 -11.20 10.65
CA ASP A 54 -1.32 -10.89 10.94
C ASP A 54 -1.74 -11.06 12.42
N SER A 55 -0.77 -11.18 13.33
CA SER A 55 -1.04 -11.20 14.77
C SER A 55 -1.46 -9.82 15.29
N ASP A 56 -2.17 -9.79 16.42
CA ASP A 56 -2.56 -8.53 17.09
C ASP A 56 -1.36 -7.63 17.40
N ALA A 57 -0.21 -8.22 17.73
CA ALA A 57 1.03 -7.48 17.96
C ALA A 57 1.58 -6.81 16.69
N GLU A 58 1.52 -7.49 15.54
CA GLU A 58 1.90 -6.90 14.25
C GLU A 58 0.94 -5.76 13.87
N ARG A 59 -0.38 -6.03 13.95
CA ARG A 59 -1.43 -5.06 13.64
C ARG A 59 -1.34 -3.80 14.51
N GLN A 60 -1.12 -3.97 15.81
CA GLN A 60 -0.95 -2.84 16.74
C GLN A 60 0.32 -2.02 16.43
N SER A 61 1.40 -2.68 16.01
CA SER A 61 2.63 -2.01 15.58
C SER A 61 2.37 -1.15 14.34
N LEU A 62 1.75 -1.72 13.31
CA LEU A 62 1.39 -1.01 12.08
C LEU A 62 0.44 0.15 12.34
N LYS A 63 -0.59 -0.06 13.18
CA LYS A 63 -1.52 0.98 13.60
C LYS A 63 -0.81 2.14 14.30
N SER A 64 0.16 1.84 15.16
CA SER A 64 0.93 2.88 15.85
C SER A 64 1.82 3.66 14.88
N LEU A 65 2.48 2.99 13.92
CA LEU A 65 3.25 3.65 12.86
C LEU A 65 2.37 4.56 12.00
N MET A 66 1.19 4.10 11.58
CA MET A 66 0.25 4.89 10.79
C MET A 66 -0.31 6.07 11.59
N THR A 67 -0.66 5.84 12.86
CA THR A 67 -1.12 6.92 13.76
C THR A 67 -0.07 8.04 13.82
N ASN A 68 1.21 7.69 14.00
CA ASN A 68 2.30 8.67 14.04
C ASN A 68 2.49 9.37 12.69
N LEU A 69 2.44 8.63 11.58
CA LEU A 69 2.57 9.19 10.23
C LEU A 69 1.51 10.28 9.97
N TYR A 70 0.25 9.99 10.28
CA TYR A 70 -0.87 10.91 10.02
C TYR A 70 -1.06 11.99 11.09
N ALA A 71 -0.47 11.81 12.29
CA ALA A 71 -0.42 12.84 13.32
C ALA A 71 0.74 13.82 13.14
N ALA A 72 1.71 13.51 12.27
CA ALA A 72 2.86 14.36 12.04
C ALA A 72 2.45 15.72 11.44
N PRO A 73 3.04 16.84 11.89
CA PRO A 73 2.78 18.16 11.31
C PRO A 73 3.12 18.19 9.81
N GLU A 74 2.31 18.90 9.03
CA GLU A 74 2.45 19.00 7.56
C GLU A 74 3.83 19.52 7.14
N ASP A 75 4.38 20.52 7.85
CA ASP A 75 5.72 21.04 7.60
C ASP A 75 6.82 19.98 7.80
N THR A 76 6.64 19.11 8.80
CA THR A 76 7.56 17.99 9.06
C THR A 76 7.45 16.95 7.95
N VAL A 77 6.23 16.55 7.56
CA VAL A 77 6.02 15.62 6.45
C VAL A 77 6.66 16.15 5.15
N THR A 78 6.40 17.41 4.83
CA THR A 78 6.96 18.13 3.67
C THR A 78 8.49 18.11 3.68
N LYS A 79 9.09 18.50 4.82
CA LYS A 79 10.54 18.53 4.98
C LYS A 79 11.15 17.15 4.76
N GLU A 80 10.59 16.12 5.39
CA GLU A 80 11.13 14.76 5.34
C GLU A 80 10.96 14.13 3.94
N LEU A 81 9.84 14.41 3.24
CA LEU A 81 9.63 13.97 1.85
C LEU A 81 10.68 14.58 0.91
N ARG A 82 10.93 15.89 1.02
CA ARG A 82 11.93 16.60 0.20
C ARG A 82 13.35 16.13 0.49
N LEU A 83 13.66 15.81 1.74
CA LEU A 83 14.94 15.21 2.12
C LEU A 83 15.12 13.83 1.49
N HIS A 84 14.08 13.00 1.52
CA HIS A 84 14.12 11.67 0.91
C HIS A 84 14.22 11.72 -0.62
N LEU A 85 13.47 12.61 -1.26
CA LEU A 85 13.58 12.85 -2.71
C LEU A 85 15.01 13.20 -3.11
N ARG A 86 15.62 14.19 -2.44
CA ARG A 86 17.01 14.58 -2.70
C ARG A 86 17.98 13.42 -2.51
N HIS A 87 17.76 12.61 -1.48
CA HIS A 87 18.59 11.42 -1.25
C HIS A 87 18.52 10.44 -2.42
N ILE A 88 17.31 10.14 -2.94
CA ILE A 88 17.14 9.27 -4.11
C ILE A 88 17.77 9.89 -5.36
N GLU A 89 17.64 11.20 -5.56
CA GLU A 89 18.24 11.91 -6.71
C GLU A 89 19.78 11.89 -6.66
N GLU A 90 20.37 12.01 -5.47
CA GLU A 90 21.83 12.00 -5.27
C GLU A 90 22.44 10.59 -5.31
N LYS A 91 21.76 9.60 -4.74
CA LYS A 91 22.29 8.23 -4.58
C LYS A 91 21.75 7.23 -5.61
N GLY A 92 20.72 7.61 -6.35
CA GLY A 92 19.96 6.73 -7.22
C GLY A 92 18.97 5.86 -6.45
N ALA A 93 17.88 5.50 -7.12
CA ALA A 93 16.88 4.56 -6.61
C ALA A 93 17.52 3.20 -6.31
N GLN A 94 17.27 2.66 -5.11
CA GLN A 94 17.82 1.38 -4.67
C GLN A 94 16.82 0.23 -4.85
N CYS A 95 15.53 0.53 -5.00
CA CYS A 95 14.49 -0.45 -5.32
C CYS A 95 13.37 0.17 -6.17
N ALA A 96 12.41 -0.68 -6.57
CA ALA A 96 11.26 -0.27 -7.39
C ALA A 96 10.40 0.79 -6.68
N GLU A 97 10.25 0.68 -5.36
CA GLU A 97 9.51 1.63 -4.52
C GLU A 97 10.15 3.02 -4.49
N ASP A 98 11.48 3.14 -4.55
CA ASP A 98 12.12 4.46 -4.65
C ASP A 98 11.79 5.12 -6.01
N THR A 99 11.78 4.32 -7.08
CA THR A 99 11.40 4.80 -8.42
C THR A 99 9.92 5.22 -8.45
N LEU A 100 9.05 4.42 -7.82
CA LEU A 100 7.63 4.76 -7.67
C LEU A 100 7.44 6.01 -6.82
N PHE A 101 8.14 6.14 -5.69
CA PHE A 101 8.09 7.31 -4.82
C PHE A 101 8.38 8.60 -5.59
N VAL A 102 9.45 8.62 -6.39
CA VAL A 102 9.80 9.79 -7.22
C VAL A 102 8.68 10.12 -8.22
N ARG A 103 8.08 9.11 -8.86
CA ARG A 103 6.95 9.31 -9.80
C ARG A 103 5.71 9.87 -9.10
N VAL A 104 5.35 9.30 -7.95
CA VAL A 104 4.18 9.72 -7.16
C VAL A 104 4.39 11.12 -6.60
N TYR A 105 5.56 11.42 -6.05
CA TYR A 105 5.88 12.74 -5.52
C TYR A 105 5.82 13.83 -6.59
N LYS A 106 6.25 13.56 -7.83
CA LYS A 106 6.11 14.53 -8.94
C LYS A 106 4.66 14.89 -9.26
N GLN A 107 3.72 13.97 -9.04
CA GLN A 107 2.29 14.21 -9.27
C GLN A 107 1.60 14.83 -8.03
N TYR A 108 2.05 14.45 -6.84
CA TYR A 108 1.50 14.87 -5.56
C TYR A 108 2.60 15.39 -4.64
N PRO A 109 3.22 16.54 -4.96
CA PRO A 109 4.32 17.09 -4.19
C PRO A 109 3.87 17.35 -2.75
N ASP A 110 4.71 16.95 -1.81
CA ASP A 110 4.55 17.16 -0.37
C ASP A 110 3.33 16.48 0.29
N ASP A 111 2.56 15.65 -0.43
CA ASP A 111 1.44 14.90 0.17
C ASP A 111 1.93 13.66 0.95
N VAL A 112 1.40 13.48 2.16
CA VAL A 112 1.72 12.36 3.08
C VAL A 112 1.55 10.98 2.43
N GLY A 113 0.63 10.85 1.46
CA GLY A 113 0.38 9.62 0.71
C GLY A 113 1.60 9.11 -0.05
N CYS A 114 2.59 9.95 -0.34
CA CYS A 114 3.86 9.52 -0.95
C CYS A 114 4.59 8.48 -0.08
N TRP A 115 4.45 8.55 1.25
CA TRP A 115 5.07 7.58 2.15
C TRP A 115 4.42 6.19 2.08
N MET A 116 3.16 6.10 1.65
CA MET A 116 2.42 4.83 1.59
C MET A 116 3.05 3.84 0.61
N VAL A 117 3.88 4.30 -0.33
CA VAL A 117 4.70 3.47 -1.22
C VAL A 117 5.58 2.47 -0.45
N TYR A 118 6.02 2.81 0.77
CA TYR A 118 6.86 1.92 1.60
C TYR A 118 6.05 1.06 2.59
N PHE A 119 4.76 1.34 2.76
CA PHE A 119 3.89 0.58 3.68
C PHE A 119 2.97 -0.40 2.96
N LEU A 120 2.62 -0.11 1.71
CA LEU A 120 1.69 -0.92 0.91
C LEU A 120 2.41 -1.77 -0.12
N ASN A 121 1.83 -2.90 -0.49
CA ASN A 121 2.41 -3.72 -1.54
C ASN A 121 2.31 -2.99 -2.88
N TYR A 122 3.44 -2.84 -3.57
CA TYR A 122 3.48 -2.33 -4.92
C TYR A 122 3.28 -3.48 -5.90
N VAL A 123 2.11 -3.53 -6.52
CA VAL A 123 1.65 -4.60 -7.40
C VAL A 123 1.72 -4.12 -8.85
N GLN A 124 2.37 -4.92 -9.68
CA GLN A 124 2.39 -4.75 -11.13
C GLN A 124 1.63 -5.91 -11.75
N MET A 125 0.57 -5.60 -12.49
CA MET A 125 -0.31 -6.55 -13.14
C MET A 125 -0.12 -6.52 -14.65
N VAL A 126 -0.20 -7.69 -15.27
CA VAL A 126 -0.32 -7.82 -16.73
C VAL A 126 -1.80 -7.90 -17.14
N PRO A 127 -2.15 -7.62 -18.42
CA PRO A 127 -3.54 -7.74 -18.88
C PRO A 127 -4.16 -9.10 -18.56
N GLY A 128 -5.34 -9.08 -17.93
CA GLY A 128 -6.05 -10.27 -17.46
C GLY A 128 -5.70 -10.74 -16.04
N GLU A 129 -4.83 -10.04 -15.31
CA GLU A 129 -4.77 -10.17 -13.85
C GLU A 129 -5.75 -9.20 -13.19
N ALA A 130 -6.21 -9.55 -11.99
CA ALA A 130 -7.14 -8.70 -11.23
C ALA A 130 -6.77 -8.62 -9.75
N LEU A 131 -7.23 -7.52 -9.14
CA LEU A 131 -7.19 -7.29 -7.70
C LEU A 131 -8.62 -7.09 -7.17
N PHE A 132 -8.97 -7.90 -6.18
CA PHE A 132 -10.10 -7.66 -5.30
C PHE A 132 -9.67 -6.80 -4.12
N LEU A 133 -10.39 -5.71 -3.90
CA LEU A 133 -10.11 -4.77 -2.82
C LEU A 133 -11.18 -4.93 -1.74
N SER A 134 -10.81 -5.55 -0.62
CA SER A 134 -11.70 -5.70 0.52
C SER A 134 -11.98 -4.33 1.16
N ASP A 135 -13.10 -4.25 1.87
CA ASP A 135 -13.37 -3.15 2.79
C ASP A 135 -12.20 -2.91 3.76
N SER A 136 -11.98 -1.64 4.10
CA SER A 136 -11.01 -1.21 5.11
C SER A 136 -9.56 -1.66 4.87
N GLU A 137 -9.22 -1.96 3.61
CA GLU A 137 -7.85 -2.18 3.13
C GLU A 137 -7.40 -0.96 2.30
N PRO A 138 -6.23 -0.37 2.60
CA PRO A 138 -5.76 0.80 1.87
C PRO A 138 -5.24 0.40 0.49
N HIS A 139 -5.60 1.19 -0.52
CA HIS A 139 -5.17 0.97 -1.89
C HIS A 139 -5.11 2.28 -2.69
N ALA A 140 -4.35 2.27 -3.78
CA ALA A 140 -4.28 3.35 -4.76
C ALA A 140 -3.92 2.78 -6.14
N TYR A 141 -4.69 3.11 -7.17
CA TYR A 141 -4.30 2.83 -8.56
C TYR A 141 -3.30 3.88 -9.04
N ILE A 142 -2.18 3.44 -9.59
CA ILE A 142 -1.04 4.29 -9.95
C ILE A 142 -1.00 4.60 -11.44
N SER A 143 -1.14 3.58 -12.29
CA SER A 143 -1.14 3.76 -13.75
C SER A 143 -1.69 2.54 -14.49
N GLY A 144 -2.17 2.76 -15.71
CA GLY A 144 -2.73 1.73 -16.59
C GLY A 144 -4.25 1.84 -16.74
N ASP A 145 -4.79 1.08 -17.70
CA ASP A 145 -6.21 0.98 -17.95
C ASP A 145 -6.75 -0.35 -17.41
N GLY A 146 -7.93 -0.30 -16.79
CA GLY A 146 -8.57 -1.46 -16.21
C GLY A 146 -10.08 -1.31 -16.07
N VAL A 147 -10.77 -2.43 -15.86
CA VAL A 147 -12.20 -2.49 -15.56
C VAL A 147 -12.39 -2.62 -14.06
N GLU A 148 -13.05 -1.65 -13.45
CA GLU A 148 -13.42 -1.68 -12.04
C GLU A 148 -14.88 -2.10 -11.88
N ILE A 149 -15.12 -3.05 -10.99
CA ILE A 149 -16.44 -3.51 -10.59
C ILE A 149 -16.50 -3.31 -9.08
N MET A 150 -17.52 -2.60 -8.62
CA MET A 150 -17.72 -2.25 -7.22
C MET A 150 -19.20 -2.32 -6.85
N ALA A 151 -19.48 -2.57 -5.57
CA ALA A 151 -20.84 -2.47 -5.05
C ALA A 151 -21.32 -1.01 -5.18
N CYS A 152 -22.63 -0.80 -5.23
CA CYS A 152 -23.23 0.53 -5.38
C CYS A 152 -22.98 1.41 -4.13
N SER A 153 -21.80 2.02 -4.04
CA SER A 153 -21.35 2.87 -2.93
C SER A 153 -20.32 3.89 -3.41
N ASP A 154 -20.45 5.13 -2.94
CA ASP A 154 -19.47 6.20 -3.17
C ASP A 154 -18.70 6.57 -1.89
N ASN A 155 -18.78 5.74 -0.84
CA ASN A 155 -18.12 6.01 0.44
C ASN A 155 -16.61 5.78 0.31
N VAL A 156 -15.83 6.86 0.42
CA VAL A 156 -14.36 6.82 0.32
C VAL A 156 -13.72 7.61 1.45
N VAL A 157 -12.93 6.94 2.27
CA VAL A 157 -12.02 7.55 3.24
C VAL A 157 -10.63 7.65 2.61
N ARG A 158 -10.09 8.87 2.51
CA ARG A 158 -8.85 9.15 1.77
C ARG A 158 -7.65 9.18 2.69
N ALA A 159 -6.56 8.59 2.22
CA ALA A 159 -5.29 8.46 2.93
C ALA A 159 -4.18 9.38 2.39
N GLY A 160 -4.37 10.01 1.23
CA GLY A 160 -3.32 10.81 0.59
C GLY A 160 -3.44 10.78 -0.92
N LEU A 161 -2.43 11.30 -1.60
CA LEU A 161 -2.35 11.47 -3.05
C LEU A 161 -3.59 12.19 -3.59
N THR A 162 -4.00 13.24 -2.87
CA THR A 162 -5.24 13.93 -3.17
C THR A 162 -5.29 15.34 -2.58
N PRO A 163 -5.79 16.33 -3.35
CA PRO A 163 -6.10 17.64 -2.79
C PRO A 163 -7.41 17.65 -1.99
N LYS A 164 -8.20 16.56 -2.04
CA LYS A 164 -9.48 16.47 -1.34
C LYS A 164 -9.28 16.27 0.17
N TRP A 165 -10.35 16.51 0.92
CA TRP A 165 -10.38 16.30 2.36
C TRP A 165 -10.06 14.85 2.76
N LYS A 166 -9.35 14.69 3.87
CA LYS A 166 -8.86 13.43 4.44
C LYS A 166 -9.39 13.29 5.87
N ASP A 167 -10.23 12.29 6.11
CA ASP A 167 -10.74 11.95 7.46
C ASP A 167 -9.74 11.06 8.20
N VAL A 168 -8.70 11.68 8.77
CA VAL A 168 -7.59 10.93 9.42
C VAL A 168 -8.06 10.08 10.61
N PRO A 169 -8.91 10.57 11.54
CA PRO A 169 -9.40 9.74 12.64
C PRO A 169 -10.17 8.50 12.17
N THR A 170 -11.05 8.66 11.18
CA THR A 170 -11.79 7.53 10.61
C THR A 170 -10.83 6.56 9.91
N LEU A 171 -9.90 7.07 9.10
CA LEU A 171 -8.88 6.26 8.44
C LEU A 171 -8.10 5.37 9.41
N VAL A 172 -7.48 5.97 10.44
CA VAL A 172 -6.61 5.24 11.37
C VAL A 172 -7.40 4.21 12.19
N SER A 173 -8.67 4.49 12.49
CA SER A 173 -9.51 3.58 13.29
C SER A 173 -10.10 2.42 12.48
N MET A 174 -10.47 2.65 11.22
CA MET A 174 -11.18 1.66 10.41
C MET A 174 -10.28 0.61 9.75
N LEU A 175 -9.01 0.95 9.46
CA LEU A 175 -8.10 0.05 8.76
C LEU A 175 -7.90 -1.27 9.53
N LYS A 176 -7.86 -2.39 8.79
CA LYS A 176 -7.66 -3.72 9.37
C LYS A 176 -6.23 -3.99 9.82
N TYR A 177 -5.26 -3.31 9.20
CA TYR A 177 -3.82 -3.51 9.41
C TYR A 177 -3.34 -4.94 9.13
N SER A 178 -4.09 -5.71 8.34
CA SER A 178 -3.68 -7.05 7.94
C SER A 178 -2.53 -7.02 6.95
N THR A 179 -1.57 -7.92 7.12
CA THR A 179 -0.40 -8.06 6.24
C THR A 179 -0.52 -9.25 5.27
N THR A 180 -1.61 -10.00 5.33
CA THR A 180 -1.90 -11.16 4.48
C THR A 180 -2.92 -10.85 3.38
N GLY A 181 -3.51 -9.64 3.40
CA GLY A 181 -4.59 -9.24 2.49
C GLY A 181 -4.26 -9.36 1.01
N LEU A 182 -2.99 -9.13 0.60
CA LEU A 182 -2.60 -9.24 -0.81
C LEU A 182 -2.80 -10.65 -1.38
N ALA A 183 -2.50 -11.69 -0.58
CA ALA A 183 -2.61 -13.08 -1.04
C ALA A 183 -4.07 -13.44 -1.37
N SER A 184 -5.03 -12.89 -0.63
CA SER A 184 -6.46 -13.03 -0.91
C SER A 184 -7.00 -12.05 -1.96
N ALA A 185 -6.28 -10.96 -2.22
CA ALA A 185 -6.70 -9.93 -3.17
C ALA A 185 -6.39 -10.30 -4.62
N ARG A 186 -5.31 -11.03 -4.87
CA ARG A 186 -4.81 -11.27 -6.23
C ARG A 186 -5.53 -12.43 -6.93
N PHE A 187 -6.00 -12.17 -8.14
CA PHE A 187 -6.52 -13.18 -9.05
C PHE A 187 -5.58 -13.31 -10.25
N GLU A 188 -5.04 -14.51 -10.42
CA GLU A 188 -4.21 -14.84 -11.56
C GLU A 188 -5.05 -15.07 -12.81
N LYS A 189 -4.41 -14.85 -13.96
CA LYS A 189 -5.01 -15.15 -15.26
C LYS A 189 -5.13 -16.67 -15.42
N ASN A 190 -6.36 -17.16 -15.49
CA ASN A 190 -6.75 -18.54 -15.79
C ASN A 190 -7.40 -18.57 -17.17
N CYS A 191 -6.60 -18.84 -18.19
CA CYS A 191 -7.11 -19.01 -19.55
C CYS A 191 -7.70 -20.42 -19.72
N SER A 192 -9.01 -20.49 -20.00
CA SER A 192 -9.57 -21.61 -20.74
C SER A 192 -9.86 -21.13 -22.16
N GLU A 193 -9.22 -21.76 -23.15
CA GLU A 193 -9.49 -21.51 -24.57
C GLU A 193 -10.58 -22.47 -25.03
N ASP A 194 -11.62 -21.92 -25.64
CA ASP A 194 -12.62 -22.73 -26.32
C ASP A 194 -12.13 -23.18 -27.71
N ALA A 195 -12.92 -24.02 -28.37
CA ALA A 195 -12.61 -24.53 -29.71
C ALA A 195 -12.50 -23.42 -30.79
N ALA A 196 -12.99 -22.22 -30.50
CA ALA A 196 -12.95 -21.05 -31.37
C ALA A 196 -11.87 -20.03 -30.95
N GLN A 197 -10.96 -20.41 -30.04
CA GLN A 197 -9.86 -19.58 -29.51
C GLN A 197 -10.32 -18.36 -28.69
N TRP A 198 -11.55 -18.37 -28.18
CA TRP A 198 -11.99 -17.37 -27.20
C TRP A 198 -11.42 -17.71 -25.83
N GLN A 199 -10.92 -16.69 -25.13
CA GLN A 199 -10.47 -16.82 -23.75
C GLN A 199 -11.61 -16.44 -22.82
N VAL A 200 -12.06 -17.38 -22.00
CA VAL A 200 -12.99 -17.12 -20.91
C VAL A 200 -12.21 -17.10 -19.61
N GLN A 201 -12.37 -16.00 -18.87
CA GLN A 201 -11.77 -15.77 -17.57
C GLN A 201 -12.88 -15.46 -16.57
N CYS A 202 -12.92 -16.23 -15.48
CA CYS A 202 -13.84 -15.98 -14.37
C CYS A 202 -13.06 -15.33 -13.22
N TYR A 203 -13.55 -14.21 -12.70
CA TYR A 203 -13.05 -13.58 -11.48
C TYR A 203 -14.15 -13.65 -10.45
N GLN A 204 -13.92 -14.37 -9.36
CA GLN A 204 -14.92 -14.59 -8.33
C GLN A 204 -14.42 -14.03 -7.00
N PRO A 205 -14.87 -12.83 -6.58
CA PRO A 205 -14.60 -12.29 -5.26
C PRO A 205 -15.01 -13.23 -4.12
N PRO A 206 -14.47 -13.04 -2.90
CA PRO A 206 -14.85 -13.87 -1.76
C PRO A 206 -16.36 -13.82 -1.49
N ALA A 207 -16.97 -14.99 -1.21
CA ALA A 207 -18.43 -15.15 -1.06
C ALA A 207 -19.08 -14.30 0.05
N GLN A 208 -18.28 -13.74 0.96
CA GLN A 208 -18.74 -12.78 1.97
C GLN A 208 -19.17 -11.42 1.38
N PHE A 209 -18.89 -11.15 0.11
CA PHE A 209 -19.33 -9.96 -0.63
C PHE A 209 -20.37 -10.38 -1.69
N PRO A 210 -21.66 -10.41 -1.35
CA PRO A 210 -22.71 -10.98 -2.20
C PRO A 210 -23.09 -10.13 -3.41
N ASP A 211 -22.58 -8.90 -3.52
CA ASP A 211 -22.90 -7.96 -4.59
C ASP A 211 -22.23 -8.31 -5.94
N PHE A 212 -21.37 -9.35 -5.97
CA PHE A 212 -20.51 -9.70 -7.11
C PHE A 212 -20.66 -11.16 -7.55
#